data_AF-A0A1G5CL93-F1
#
_entry.id   AF-A0A1G5CL93-F1
#
_cell.length_a   1.000
_cell.length_b   1.000
_cell.length_c   1.000
_cell.angle_alpha   90.00
_cell.angle_beta   90.00
_cell.angle_gamma   90.00
#
_symmetry.space_group_name_H-M   'P 1'
#
loop_
_entity.id
_entity.type
_entity.pdbx_description
1 polymer ?
#
loop_
_entity_poly.entity_id
_entity_poly.type
_entity_poly.pdbx_seq_one_letter_code
_entity_poly.pdbx_strand_id
1 'polypeptide(L)'
;MKKDAKYMIMLGMFAKNTPEYAAKRKDEAAEHCAKVNITEGDYLVVNAGPFSKVDAEDNLAKLKENGLEGYIYTSEKEKAAEEPTEDPMQPEN
;
A
#
# COMPACT_ATOMS: atom_id res chain seq x y z
N MET A 1 23.82 -14.36 9.44
CA MET A 1 23.37 -13.06 8.89
C MET A 1 21.87 -12.97 9.11
N LYS A 2 21.41 -12.08 10.00
CA LYS A 2 19.96 -11.81 10.12
C LYS A 2 19.55 -11.17 8.80
N LYS A 3 18.59 -11.77 8.09
CA LYS A 3 18.02 -11.12 6.91
C LYS A 3 17.28 -9.90 7.44
N ASP A 4 17.73 -8.70 7.10
CA ASP A 4 16.99 -7.49 7.41
C ASP A 4 15.62 -7.62 6.74
N ALA A 5 14.57 -7.70 7.56
CA ALA A 5 13.20 -7.78 7.08
C ALA A 5 12.92 -6.54 6.23
N LYS A 6 12.45 -6.76 5.00
CA LYS A 6 12.12 -5.68 4.06
C LYS A 6 10.66 -5.32 4.23
N TYR A 7 10.42 -4.10 4.67
CA TYR A 7 9.08 -3.52 4.82
C TYR A 7 8.69 -2.80 3.54
N MET A 8 7.42 -2.93 3.19
CA MET A 8 6.77 -2.30 2.05
C MET A 8 5.52 -1.58 2.57
N ILE A 9 5.06 -0.56 1.87
CA ILE A 9 3.83 0.16 2.18
C ILE A 9 2.87 -0.06 1.02
N MET A 10 1.68 -0.63 1.24
CA MET A 10 0.63 -0.69 0.22
C MET A 10 -0.21 0.58 0.30
N LEU A 11 -0.35 1.26 -0.83
CA LEU A 11 -1.02 2.56 -0.97
C LEU A 11 -2.33 2.47 -1.75
N GLY A 12 -2.65 1.30 -2.30
CA GLY A 12 -3.92 1.04 -2.96
C GLY A 12 -3.83 -0.10 -3.97
N MET A 13 -5.00 -0.67 -4.28
CA MET A 13 -5.21 -1.68 -5.30
C MET A 13 -6.21 -1.14 -6.33
N PHE A 14 -5.86 -1.23 -7.61
CA PHE A 14 -6.65 -0.67 -8.69
C PHE A 14 -6.94 -1.75 -9.74
N ALA A 15 -8.08 -1.65 -10.41
CA ALA A 15 -8.41 -2.53 -11.51
C ALA A 15 -7.54 -2.23 -12.74
N LYS A 16 -7.22 -3.26 -13.53
CA LYS A 16 -6.37 -3.14 -14.73
C LYS A 16 -6.98 -2.27 -15.83
N ASN A 17 -8.30 -2.14 -15.84
CA ASN A 17 -9.02 -1.28 -16.79
C ASN A 17 -9.02 0.20 -16.39
N THR A 18 -8.45 0.55 -15.24
CA THR A 18 -8.28 1.94 -14.77
C THR A 18 -6.82 2.23 -14.38
N PRO A 19 -5.85 2.05 -15.29
CA PRO A 19 -4.43 2.26 -15.01
C PRO A 19 -4.08 3.70 -14.64
N GLU A 20 -4.88 4.68 -15.10
CA GLU A 20 -4.72 6.09 -14.81
C GLU A 20 -4.85 6.41 -13.31
N TYR A 21 -5.71 5.70 -12.58
CA TYR A 21 -5.86 5.90 -11.14
C TYR A 21 -4.67 5.35 -10.36
N ALA A 22 -4.14 4.19 -10.78
CA ALA A 22 -2.92 3.64 -10.21
C ALA A 22 -1.71 4.56 -10.47
N ALA A 23 -1.60 5.10 -11.69
CA ALA A 23 -0.56 6.07 -12.05
C ALA A 23 -0.67 7.35 -11.22
N LYS A 24 -1.88 7.94 -11.11
CA LYS A 24 -2.12 9.13 -10.29
C LYS A 24 -1.74 8.91 -8.83
N ARG A 25 -2.17 7.80 -8.23
CA ARG A 25 -1.83 7.46 -6.83
C ARG A 25 -0.33 7.27 -6.64
N LYS A 26 0.36 6.65 -7.60
CA LYS A 26 1.81 6.48 -7.57
C LYS A 26 2.52 7.83 -7.65
N ASP A 27 2.08 8.74 -8.51
CA ASP A 27 2.68 10.06 -8.66
C ASP A 27 2.46 10.92 -7.41
N GLU A 28 1.23 10.97 -6.87
CA GLU A 28 0.92 11.64 -5.60
C GLU A 28 1.77 11.09 -4.43
N ALA A 29 1.92 9.77 -4.35
CA ALA A 29 2.74 9.18 -3.30
C ALA A 29 4.24 9.41 -3.51
N ALA A 30 4.71 9.51 -4.75
CA ALA A 30 6.13 9.73 -5.06
C ALA A 30 6.63 11.13 -4.65
N GLU A 31 5.72 12.10 -4.47
CA GLU A 31 6.07 13.43 -3.94
C GLU A 31 6.46 13.39 -2.45
N HIS A 32 5.96 12.40 -1.71
CA HIS A 32 6.08 12.34 -0.25
C HIS A 32 6.81 11.08 0.25
N CYS A 33 6.90 10.04 -0.58
CA CYS A 33 7.51 8.77 -0.27
C CYS A 33 8.47 8.34 -1.38
N ALA A 34 9.64 7.84 -1.00
CA ALA A 34 10.61 7.32 -1.96
C ALA A 34 10.16 5.94 -2.48
N LYS A 35 10.74 5.48 -3.60
CA LYS A 35 10.61 4.08 -4.07
C LYS A 35 9.16 3.59 -4.26
N VAL A 36 8.27 4.46 -4.75
CA VAL A 36 6.89 4.08 -5.11
C VAL A 36 6.88 3.38 -6.47
N ASN A 37 6.27 2.21 -6.54
CA ASN A 37 6.17 1.38 -7.72
C ASN A 37 4.76 0.79 -7.88
N ILE A 38 4.39 0.47 -9.11
CA ILE A 38 3.18 -0.29 -9.41
C ILE A 38 3.60 -1.74 -9.63
N THR A 39 2.95 -2.67 -8.93
CA THR A 39 3.09 -4.11 -9.13
C THR A 39 1.89 -4.62 -9.91
N GLU A 40 2.15 -5.24 -11.05
CA GLU A 40 1.10 -5.84 -11.88
C GLU A 40 0.89 -7.30 -11.48
N GLY A 41 -0.33 -7.62 -11.04
CA GLY A 41 -0.81 -8.98 -10.74
C GLY A 41 -2.16 -9.20 -11.39
N ASP A 42 -3.16 -9.66 -10.64
CA ASP A 42 -4.57 -9.58 -11.07
C ASP A 42 -5.10 -8.14 -11.00
N TYR A 43 -4.50 -7.34 -10.10
CA TYR A 43 -4.73 -5.91 -9.92
C TYR A 43 -3.44 -5.12 -10.15
N LEU A 44 -3.58 -3.79 -10.30
CA LEU A 44 -2.48 -2.84 -10.25
C LEU A 44 -2.32 -2.37 -8.81
N VAL A 45 -1.26 -2.81 -8.13
CA VAL A 45 -1.04 -2.48 -6.72
C VAL A 45 0.03 -1.41 -6.61
N VAL A 46 -0.30 -0.27 -6.00
CA VAL A 46 0.66 0.80 -5.73
C VAL A 46 1.33 0.52 -4.40
N ASN A 47 2.63 0.26 -4.41
CA ASN A 47 3.41 -0.03 -3.23
C ASN A 47 4.62 0.92 -3.14
N ALA A 48 5.14 1.14 -1.95
CA ALA A 48 6.40 1.82 -1.72
C ALA A 48 7.38 0.92 -0.96
N GLY A 49 8.64 0.86 -1.41
CA GLY A 49 9.70 0.12 -0.72
C GLY A 49 10.65 -0.61 -1.67
N PRO A 50 11.55 -1.45 -1.15
CA PRO A 50 11.69 -1.86 0.25
C PRO A 50 12.36 -0.81 1.16
N PHE A 51 12.00 -0.87 2.43
CA PHE A 51 12.44 0.00 3.54
C PHE A 51 12.85 -0.80 4.78
N SER A 52 13.54 -0.14 5.70
CA SER A 52 13.63 -0.58 7.10
C SER A 52 12.30 -0.31 7.81
N LYS A 53 12.09 -0.90 9.01
CA LYS A 53 10.86 -0.67 9.78
C LYS A 53 10.64 0.81 10.08
N VAL A 54 11.67 1.48 10.58
CA VAL A 54 11.63 2.91 10.96
C VAL A 54 11.36 3.77 9.74
N ASP A 55 12.05 3.52 8.62
CA ASP A 55 11.78 4.27 7.39
C ASP A 55 10.35 4.06 6.89
N ALA A 56 9.81 2.84 6.98
CA ALA A 56 8.45 2.57 6.55
C ALA A 56 7.41 3.31 7.40
N GLU A 57 7.60 3.36 8.72
CA GLU A 57 6.75 4.10 9.67
C GLU A 57 6.81 5.61 9.39
N ASP A 58 8.01 6.17 9.19
CA ASP A 58 8.19 7.60 8.86
C ASP A 58 7.58 7.97 7.51
N ASN A 59 7.76 7.12 6.49
CA ASN A 59 7.16 7.35 5.17
C ASN A 59 5.63 7.27 5.22
N LEU A 60 5.07 6.30 5.96
CA LEU A 60 3.63 6.18 6.13
C LEU A 60 3.04 7.38 6.87
N ALA A 61 3.73 7.90 7.90
CA ALA A 61 3.32 9.11 8.60
C ALA A 61 3.22 10.31 7.65
N LYS A 62 4.26 10.54 6.83
CA LYS A 62 4.27 11.61 5.81
C LYS A 62 3.15 11.47 4.79
N LEU A 63 2.90 10.25 4.33
CA LEU A 63 1.79 9.98 3.40
C LEU A 63 0.44 10.31 4.04
N LYS A 64 0.21 9.90 5.30
CA LYS A 64 -1.01 10.21 6.05
C LYS A 64 -1.21 11.71 6.27
N GLU A 65 -0.16 12.46 6.56
CA GLU A 65 -0.22 13.93 6.68
C GLU A 65 -0.67 14.61 5.37
N ASN A 66 -0.45 13.97 4.23
CA ASN A 66 -0.87 14.43 2.90
C ASN A 66 -2.17 13.75 2.42
N GLY A 67 -2.91 13.08 3.32
CA GLY A 67 -4.19 12.44 3.00
C GLY A 67 -4.08 11.13 2.22
N LEU A 68 -2.89 10.54 2.13
CA LEU A 68 -2.65 9.26 1.50
C LEU A 68 -2.61 8.15 2.56
N GLU A 69 -3.60 7.27 2.52
CA GLU A 69 -3.67 6.11 3.40
C GLU A 69 -2.92 4.91 2.81
N GLY A 70 -2.43 4.07 3.72
CA GLY A 70 -1.72 2.85 3.38
C GLY A 70 -1.37 2.04 4.63
N TYR A 71 -0.82 0.85 4.41
CA TYR A 71 -0.40 -0.03 5.49
C TYR A 71 0.97 -0.67 5.20
N ILE A 72 1.75 -0.85 6.27
CA ILE A 72 3.08 -1.46 6.19
C ILE A 72 2.91 -2.99 6.23
N TYR A 73 3.58 -3.69 5.32
CA TYR A 73 3.64 -5.15 5.29
C TYR A 73 5.07 -5.63 5.04
N THR A 74 5.41 -6.83 5.49
CA THR A 74 6.71 -7.45 5.21
C THR A 74 6.65 -8.24 3.90
N SER A 75 7.69 -8.14 3.06
CA SER A 75 7.76 -8.89 1.80
C SER A 75 7.95 -10.41 1.99
N GLU A 76 8.03 -10.89 3.24
CA GLU A 76 8.05 -12.31 3.58
C GLU A 76 6.66 -12.92 3.39
N LYS A 77 6.19 -13.04 2.13
CA LYS A 77 4.98 -13.80 1.72
C LYS A 77 3.93 -13.97 2.83
N GLU A 78 3.45 -12.87 3.42
CA GLU A 78 2.19 -12.93 4.15
C GLU A 78 1.09 -12.85 3.09
N LYS A 79 0.75 -14.04 2.64
CA LYS A 79 -0.52 -14.40 2.03
C LYS A 79 -1.63 -14.04 3.03
N ALA A 80 -1.98 -12.77 3.18
CA ALA A 80 -3.21 -12.30 3.82
C ALA A 80 -3.31 -10.77 3.73
N ALA A 81 -4.02 -10.29 2.73
CA ALA A 81 -5.02 -9.28 2.99
C ALA A 81 -6.33 -9.90 2.49
N GLU A 82 -6.85 -10.86 3.26
CA GLU A 82 -8.31 -11.02 3.30
C GLU A 82 -8.84 -9.65 3.70
N GLU A 83 -9.60 -9.04 2.80
CA GLU A 83 -10.38 -7.86 3.07
C GLU A 83 -11.12 -8.07 4.40
N PRO A 84 -11.03 -7.18 5.41
CA PRO A 84 -12.11 -7.09 6.36
C PRO A 84 -13.28 -6.51 5.57
N THR A 85 -14.06 -7.39 4.92
CA THR A 85 -15.43 -7.07 4.58
C THR A 85 -16.15 -6.97 5.93
N GLU A 86 -16.09 -5.78 6.55
CA GLU A 86 -17.05 -5.41 7.56
C GLU A 86 -18.42 -5.49 6.87
N ASP A 87 -19.12 -6.56 7.22
CA ASP A 87 -20.51 -6.84 6.91
C ASP A 87 -21.32 -5.53 7.03
N PRO A 88 -21.97 -5.02 5.97
CA PRO A 88 -23.04 -4.07 6.18
C PRO A 88 -24.18 -4.88 6.82
N MET A 89 -24.18 -4.98 8.16
CA MET A 89 -25.36 -5.31 8.93
C MET A 89 -26.43 -4.30 8.53
N GLN A 90 -27.29 -4.64 7.57
CA GLN A 90 -28.53 -3.92 7.34
C GLN A 90 -29.38 -4.07 8.60
N PRO A 91 -29.74 -2.97 9.30
CA PRO A 91 -30.84 -3.00 10.24
C PRO A 91 -32.10 -2.61 9.47
N GLU A 92 -32.95 -3.56 9.09
CA GLU A 92 -34.31 -3.19 8.66
C GLU A 92 -35.36 -4.03 9.41
N ASN A 93 -36.24 -3.27 10.06
CA ASN A 93 -37.43 -3.65 10.85
C ASN A 93 -38.37 -4.63 10.16
#